data_AF-A0A948BBC9-F1
#
_entry.id   AF-A0A948BBC9-F1
#
_cell.length_a   1.000
_cell.length_b   1.000
_cell.length_c   1.000
_cell.angle_alpha   90.00
_cell.angle_beta   90.00
_cell.angle_gamma   90.00
#
_symmetry.space_group_name_H-M   'P 1'
#
loop_
_entity.id
_entity.type
_entity.pdbx_description
1 polymer ?
#
loop_
_entity_poly.entity_id
_entity_poly.type
_entity_poly.pdbx_seq_one_letter_code
_entity_poly.pdbx_strand_id
1 'polypeptide(L)'
;AVLGREVAEDLFGDQDPIGQKIKIKKITFRVIGVYQELGTRFFQNLDQRIVIPVTTAQRDILGVDYVNYIAAKAIGDVEIAKEEMRWIFRAEHEIDNPEGDAAKDDFYVSSQSDAVEIIGIVGSVLTLLLSSIAAISLLVGGIGIMNIMLVSVAERTREIGLRKAVGARYKEILQQFLVESMLLTMMGGIVGVLAGIGMSFLAAVGVATQVSGWEFELAPDAIVMGVIVATTVGLVFGIYPARRAARLDPIEALRHE
;
A
#
# COMPACT_ATOMS: atom_id res chain seq x y z
N ALA A 1 -9.67 28.04 27.26
CA ALA A 1 -9.04 26.95 26.50
C ALA A 1 -10.10 25.91 26.16
N VAL A 2 -9.97 25.27 25.01
CA VAL A 2 -10.74 24.09 24.62
C VAL A 2 -9.77 22.91 24.62
N LEU A 3 -10.17 21.80 25.25
CA LEU A 3 -9.31 20.62 25.41
C LEU A 3 -9.68 19.53 24.42
N GLY A 4 -8.70 18.79 23.94
CA GLY A 4 -8.91 17.49 23.32
C GLY A 4 -9.42 16.48 24.35
N ARG A 5 -10.03 15.39 23.85
CA ARG A 5 -10.74 14.43 24.70
C ARG A 5 -9.82 13.76 25.72
N GLU A 6 -8.67 13.29 25.28
CA GLU A 6 -7.68 12.60 26.12
C GLU A 6 -7.07 13.53 27.17
N VAL A 7 -6.76 14.78 26.81
CA VAL A 7 -6.26 15.78 27.79
C VAL A 7 -7.30 16.08 28.87
N ALA A 8 -8.59 16.08 28.54
CA ALA A 8 -9.65 16.29 29.51
C ALA A 8 -9.74 15.10 30.49
N GLU A 9 -9.67 13.87 29.98
CA GLU A 9 -9.67 12.65 30.78
C GLU A 9 -8.42 12.55 31.68
N ASP A 10 -7.24 12.86 31.15
CA ASP A 10 -5.99 12.83 31.92
C ASP A 10 -5.96 13.85 33.07
N LEU A 11 -6.51 15.05 32.85
CA LEU A 11 -6.45 16.14 33.83
C LEU A 11 -7.59 16.10 34.86
N PHE A 12 -8.77 15.60 34.46
CA PHE A 12 -10.00 15.71 35.27
C PHE A 12 -10.66 14.35 35.55
N GLY A 13 -10.24 13.26 34.90
CA GLY A 13 -10.85 11.94 35.02
C GLY A 13 -12.33 11.97 34.68
N ASP A 14 -13.16 11.50 35.62
CA ASP A 14 -14.63 11.50 35.48
C ASP A 14 -15.29 12.86 35.82
N GLN A 15 -14.51 13.87 36.25
CA GLN A 15 -15.08 15.18 36.61
C GLN A 15 -15.34 16.02 35.38
N ASP A 16 -16.41 16.84 35.40
CA ASP A 16 -16.69 17.79 34.33
C ASP A 16 -15.58 18.86 34.25
N PRO A 17 -14.80 18.89 33.16
CA PRO A 17 -13.71 19.85 33.00
C PRO A 17 -14.23 21.26 32.68
N ILE A 18 -15.49 21.42 32.24
CA ILE A 18 -16.02 22.72 31.85
C ILE A 18 -16.12 23.65 33.06
N GLY A 19 -15.57 24.86 32.92
CA GLY A 19 -15.55 25.85 33.99
C GLY A 19 -14.34 25.76 34.92
N GLN A 20 -13.62 24.64 34.90
CA GLN A 20 -12.39 24.46 35.68
C GLN A 20 -11.23 25.31 35.14
N LYS A 21 -10.18 25.44 35.95
CA LYS A 21 -8.97 26.19 35.61
C LYS A 21 -7.81 25.24 35.34
N ILE A 22 -7.16 25.43 34.20
CA ILE A 22 -5.89 24.77 33.86
C ILE A 22 -4.77 25.79 33.76
N LYS A 23 -3.54 25.35 33.98
CA LYS A 23 -2.35 26.21 33.87
C LYS A 23 -1.52 25.79 32.66
N ILE A 24 -1.31 26.73 31.74
CA ILE A 24 -0.44 26.55 30.58
C ILE A 24 0.74 27.48 30.76
N LYS A 25 1.95 26.92 30.92
CA LYS A 25 3.15 27.64 31.38
C LYS A 25 2.87 28.44 32.67
N LYS A 26 2.83 29.77 32.59
CA LYS A 26 2.62 30.68 33.73
C LYS A 26 1.20 31.24 33.80
N ILE A 27 0.35 30.95 32.82
CA ILE A 27 -0.97 31.59 32.68
C ILE A 27 -2.07 30.58 32.98
N THR A 28 -3.10 31.05 33.69
CA THR A 28 -4.27 30.25 34.04
C THR A 28 -5.39 30.49 33.05
N PHE A 29 -5.91 29.42 32.46
CA PHE A 29 -7.02 29.42 31.53
C PHE A 29 -8.24 28.76 32.15
N ARG A 30 -9.42 29.32 31.89
CA ARG A 30 -10.68 28.62 32.14
C ARG A 30 -10.99 27.69 30.97
N VAL A 31 -11.38 26.46 31.26
CA VAL A 31 -11.86 25.50 30.28
C VAL A 31 -13.31 25.88 29.91
N ILE A 32 -13.59 25.99 28.62
CA ILE A 32 -14.91 26.39 28.11
C ILE A 32 -15.55 25.32 27.22
N GLY A 33 -14.82 24.25 26.91
CA GLY A 33 -15.32 23.15 26.10
C GLY A 33 -14.27 22.05 25.94
N VAL A 34 -14.73 20.89 25.48
CA VAL A 34 -13.92 19.72 25.15
C VAL A 34 -14.35 19.25 23.76
N TYR A 35 -13.38 18.87 22.92
CA TYR A 35 -13.66 18.26 21.63
C TYR A 35 -14.32 16.88 21.80
N GLN A 36 -15.12 16.49 20.81
CA GLN A 36 -15.48 15.08 20.64
C GLN A 36 -14.22 14.28 20.32
N GLU A 37 -14.23 12.97 20.56
CA GLU A 37 -13.12 12.09 20.22
C GLU A 37 -12.86 12.15 18.70
N LEU A 38 -11.68 12.68 18.33
CA LEU A 38 -11.25 12.85 16.94
C LEU A 38 -10.29 11.73 16.51
N GLY A 39 -9.65 11.08 17.47
CA GLY A 39 -8.71 9.99 17.31
C GLY A 39 -7.33 10.44 16.80
N THR A 40 -6.50 9.44 16.53
CA THR A 40 -5.22 9.64 15.84
C THR A 40 -5.44 9.66 14.33
N ARG A 41 -5.03 10.75 13.66
CA ARG A 41 -5.05 10.86 12.19
C ARG A 41 -3.68 11.30 11.69
N PHE A 42 -3.23 10.71 10.58
CA PHE A 42 -1.93 11.04 9.97
C PHE A 42 -0.78 11.08 10.99
N PHE A 43 -0.68 10.05 11.84
CA PHE A 43 0.33 9.94 12.91
C PHE A 43 0.29 11.04 13.98
N GLN A 44 -0.77 11.85 14.02
CA GLN A 44 -0.97 12.89 15.03
C GLN A 44 -2.21 12.59 15.84
N ASN A 45 -2.04 12.54 17.16
CA ASN A 45 -3.16 12.42 18.09
C ASN A 45 -3.82 13.80 18.26
N LEU A 46 -5.05 13.92 17.77
CA LEU A 46 -5.81 15.17 17.85
C LEU A 46 -6.45 15.38 19.22
N ASP A 47 -6.64 14.31 19.99
CA ASP A 47 -7.26 14.32 21.32
C ASP A 47 -6.29 14.79 22.41
N GLN A 48 -4.99 14.86 22.10
CA GLN A 48 -3.96 15.42 22.98
C GLN A 48 -3.74 16.95 22.79
N ARG A 49 -4.56 17.63 21.99
CA ARG A 49 -4.37 19.06 21.69
C ARG A 49 -5.10 19.98 22.66
N ILE A 50 -4.51 21.14 22.93
CA ILE A 50 -5.17 22.24 23.67
C ILE A 50 -5.26 23.45 22.75
N VAL A 51 -6.46 24.00 22.60
CA VAL A 51 -6.74 25.15 21.73
C VAL A 51 -7.02 26.39 22.57
N ILE A 52 -6.32 27.48 22.23
CA ILE A 52 -6.46 28.80 22.83
C ILE A 52 -6.50 29.87 21.73
N PRO A 53 -7.05 31.07 21.99
CA PRO A 53 -7.05 32.16 21.02
C PRO A 53 -5.62 32.53 20.60
N VAL A 54 -5.41 32.73 19.29
CA VAL A 54 -4.10 33.06 18.71
C VAL A 54 -3.50 34.33 19.32
N THR A 55 -4.32 35.36 19.54
CA THR A 55 -3.90 36.64 20.11
C THR A 55 -3.37 36.49 21.54
N THR A 56 -4.00 35.63 22.35
CA THR A 56 -3.53 35.30 23.71
C THR A 56 -2.24 34.50 23.68
N ALA A 57 -2.12 33.55 22.74
CA ALA A 57 -0.89 32.77 22.58
C ALA A 57 0.29 33.65 22.17
N GLN A 58 0.09 34.51 21.18
CA GLN A 58 1.10 35.45 20.68
C GLN A 58 1.56 36.43 21.76
N ARG A 59 0.62 37.12 22.42
CA ARG A 59 0.94 38.18 23.38
C ARG A 59 1.46 37.67 24.71
N ASP A 60 0.76 36.70 25.31
CA ASP A 60 0.94 36.38 26.72
C ASP A 60 1.82 35.13 26.94
N ILE A 61 1.94 34.25 25.94
CA ILE A 61 2.67 32.96 26.07
C ILE A 61 3.99 32.93 25.28
N LEU A 62 3.97 33.39 24.02
CA LEU A 62 5.09 33.23 23.08
C LEU A 62 5.88 34.52 22.89
N GLY A 63 5.25 35.69 22.99
CA GLY A 63 5.89 36.99 22.76
C GLY A 63 6.29 37.18 21.28
N VAL A 64 5.47 36.70 20.35
CA VAL A 64 5.71 36.77 18.90
C VAL A 64 4.56 37.49 18.20
N ASP A 65 4.84 38.10 17.05
CA ASP A 65 3.90 38.83 16.20
C ASP A 65 3.58 38.11 14.87
N TYR A 66 4.22 36.97 14.61
CA TYR A 66 3.97 36.13 13.43
C TYR A 66 3.11 34.89 13.75
N VAL A 67 2.59 34.25 12.71
CA VAL A 67 1.88 32.96 12.78
C VAL A 67 2.67 31.89 12.03
N ASN A 68 2.69 30.67 12.56
CA ASN A 68 3.41 29.55 11.92
C ASN A 68 2.60 28.88 10.81
N TYR A 69 1.27 28.95 10.88
CA TYR A 69 0.37 28.27 9.97
C TYR A 69 -0.97 28.98 9.91
N ILE A 70 -1.53 29.12 8.71
CA ILE A 70 -2.86 29.65 8.47
C ILE A 70 -3.66 28.56 7.79
N ALA A 71 -4.82 28.23 8.36
CA ALA A 71 -5.78 27.32 7.76
C ALA A 71 -6.88 28.13 7.08
N ALA A 72 -7.10 27.89 5.79
CA ALA A 72 -8.21 28.46 5.04
C ALA A 72 -9.06 27.35 4.43
N LYS A 73 -10.36 27.61 4.28
CA LYS A 73 -11.28 26.72 3.57
C LYS A 73 -11.64 27.39 2.24
N ALA A 74 -11.20 26.78 1.14
CA ALA A 74 -11.52 27.27 -0.20
C ALA A 74 -13.03 27.17 -0.47
N ILE A 75 -13.57 28.17 -1.17
CA ILE A 75 -14.93 28.18 -1.69
C ILE A 75 -14.80 28.09 -3.22
N GLY A 76 -15.01 26.91 -3.79
CA GLY A 76 -14.80 26.66 -5.22
C GLY A 76 -13.55 25.82 -5.48
N ASP A 77 -12.79 26.18 -6.52
CA ASP A 77 -11.59 25.46 -6.93
C ASP A 77 -10.41 25.72 -5.98
N VAL A 78 -9.83 24.64 -5.46
CA VAL A 78 -8.74 24.71 -4.48
C VAL A 78 -7.45 25.23 -5.10
N GLU A 79 -7.17 24.91 -6.36
CA GLU A 79 -5.91 25.31 -7.01
C GLU A 79 -5.92 26.80 -7.34
N ILE A 80 -7.08 27.32 -7.79
CA ILE A 80 -7.29 28.76 -7.95
C ILE A 80 -7.13 29.48 -6.60
N ALA A 81 -7.75 28.95 -5.53
CA ALA A 81 -7.64 29.56 -4.21
C ALA A 81 -6.19 29.54 -3.67
N LYS A 82 -5.39 28.52 -3.97
CA LYS A 82 -3.96 28.46 -3.63
C LYS A 82 -3.17 29.52 -4.36
N GLU A 83 -3.39 29.66 -5.67
CA GLU A 83 -2.75 30.70 -6.49
C GLU A 83 -3.08 32.10 -5.95
N GLU A 84 -4.36 32.39 -5.71
CA GLU A 84 -4.81 33.67 -5.13
C GLU A 84 -4.18 33.94 -3.77
N MET A 85 -4.12 32.94 -2.88
CA MET A 85 -3.43 33.07 -1.61
C MET A 85 -1.95 33.42 -1.80
N ARG A 86 -1.24 32.75 -2.72
CA ARG A 86 0.18 33.08 -3.01
C ARG A 86 0.34 34.54 -3.42
N TRP A 87 -0.53 35.04 -4.30
CA TRP A 87 -0.47 36.44 -4.72
C TRP A 87 -0.74 37.42 -3.58
N ILE A 88 -1.72 37.13 -2.73
CA ILE A 88 -2.03 37.96 -1.55
C ILE A 88 -0.83 37.98 -0.59
N PHE A 89 -0.25 36.83 -0.26
CA PHE A 89 0.90 36.77 0.65
C PHE A 89 2.16 37.42 0.07
N ARG A 90 2.45 37.25 -1.23
CA ARG A 90 3.56 37.97 -1.88
C ARG A 90 3.38 39.48 -1.80
N ALA A 91 2.16 39.98 -2.03
CA ALA A 91 1.86 41.41 -1.93
C ALA A 91 2.00 41.93 -0.49
N GLU A 92 1.49 41.19 0.49
CA GLU A 92 1.56 41.57 1.91
C GLU A 92 3.00 41.52 2.46
N HIS A 93 3.80 40.56 2.01
CA HIS A 93 5.20 40.40 2.41
C HIS A 93 6.17 41.22 1.54
N GLU A 94 5.67 42.00 0.57
CA GLU A 94 6.45 42.81 -0.37
C GLU A 94 7.50 41.98 -1.16
N ILE A 95 7.15 40.74 -1.54
CA ILE A 95 8.04 39.81 -2.27
C ILE A 95 7.90 40.01 -3.79
N ASP A 96 8.99 40.41 -4.44
CA ASP A 96 9.08 40.50 -5.90
C ASP A 96 9.48 39.15 -6.52
N ASN A 97 8.48 38.38 -6.95
CA ASN A 97 8.65 37.06 -7.56
C ASN A 97 7.73 36.84 -8.78
N PRO A 98 7.90 37.63 -9.87
CA PRO A 98 7.02 37.59 -11.04
C PRO A 98 7.17 36.30 -11.86
N GLU A 99 8.31 35.63 -11.73
CA GLU A 99 8.62 34.38 -12.44
C GLU A 99 8.09 33.13 -11.70
N GLY A 100 7.57 33.29 -10.47
CA GLY A 100 6.98 32.19 -9.70
C GLY A 100 8.00 31.20 -9.13
N ASP A 101 9.22 31.65 -8.83
CA ASP A 101 10.25 30.80 -8.23
C ASP A 101 9.92 30.53 -6.75
N ALA A 102 9.47 29.31 -6.44
CA ALA A 102 9.09 28.92 -5.09
C ALA A 102 10.21 29.07 -4.05
N ALA A 103 11.49 29.12 -4.46
CA ALA A 103 12.61 29.32 -3.54
C ALA A 103 12.74 30.76 -3.03
N LYS A 104 12.06 31.73 -3.68
CA LYS A 104 12.05 33.15 -3.29
C LYS A 104 10.91 33.50 -2.33
N ASP A 105 9.90 32.64 -2.22
CA ASP A 105 8.79 32.86 -1.29
C ASP A 105 9.22 32.41 0.12
N ASP A 106 8.90 33.21 1.15
CA ASP A 106 9.16 32.88 2.55
C ASP A 106 8.03 32.04 3.20
N PHE A 107 7.01 31.70 2.41
CA PHE A 107 5.84 30.94 2.81
C PHE A 107 5.57 29.78 1.85
N TYR A 108 4.77 28.81 2.31
CA TYR A 108 4.36 27.67 1.50
C TYR A 108 2.85 27.48 1.59
N VAL A 109 2.17 27.52 0.44
CA VAL A 109 0.73 27.27 0.34
C VAL A 109 0.51 25.85 -0.16
N SER A 110 -0.07 25.01 0.70
CA SER A 110 -0.47 23.65 0.37
C SER A 110 -1.93 23.39 0.68
N SER A 111 -2.47 22.39 0.01
CA SER A 111 -3.81 21.86 0.22
C SER A 111 -3.78 20.41 0.66
N GLN A 112 -4.94 19.93 1.12
CA GLN A 112 -5.13 18.51 1.40
C GLN A 112 -5.03 17.65 0.14
N SER A 113 -5.39 18.18 -1.04
CA SER A 113 -5.23 17.47 -2.32
C SER A 113 -3.76 17.23 -2.65
N ASP A 114 -2.86 18.18 -2.37
CA ASP A 114 -1.42 18.01 -2.61
C ASP A 114 -0.86 16.83 -1.80
N ALA A 115 -1.28 16.70 -0.53
CA ALA A 115 -0.87 15.59 0.32
C ALA A 115 -1.37 14.24 -0.19
N VAL A 116 -2.63 14.18 -0.66
CA VAL A 116 -3.22 12.97 -1.24
C VAL A 116 -2.50 12.59 -2.54
N GLU A 117 -2.17 13.57 -3.38
CA GLU A 117 -1.44 13.35 -4.62
C GLU A 117 -0.04 12.79 -4.36
N ILE A 118 0.71 13.37 -3.41
CA ILE A 118 2.04 12.87 -3.02
C ILE A 118 1.96 11.41 -2.54
N ILE A 119 0.99 11.10 -1.67
CA ILE A 119 0.76 9.72 -1.21
C ILE A 119 0.42 8.80 -2.39
N GLY A 120 -0.41 9.27 -3.33
CA GLY A 120 -0.77 8.53 -4.53
C GLY A 120 0.43 8.24 -5.44
N ILE A 121 1.33 9.20 -5.63
CA ILE A 121 2.56 9.04 -6.40
C ILE A 121 3.48 8.03 -5.72
N VAL A 122 3.76 8.20 -4.43
CA VAL A 122 4.63 7.28 -3.67
C VAL A 122 4.04 5.87 -3.68
N GLY A 123 2.74 5.75 -3.44
CA GLY A 123 2.01 4.49 -3.52
C GLY A 123 2.16 3.83 -4.88
N SER A 124 1.93 4.59 -5.96
CA SER A 124 2.06 4.09 -7.34
C SER A 124 3.47 3.61 -7.66
N VAL A 125 4.50 4.35 -7.22
CA VAL A 125 5.90 3.95 -7.40
C VAL A 125 6.21 2.64 -6.64
N LEU A 126 5.75 2.52 -5.40
CA LEU A 126 5.91 1.30 -4.61
C LEU A 126 5.17 0.11 -5.25
N THR A 127 3.94 0.31 -5.72
CA THR A 127 3.17 -0.70 -6.43
C THR A 127 3.90 -1.16 -7.70
N LEU A 128 4.44 -0.23 -8.48
CA LEU A 128 5.20 -0.55 -9.69
C LEU A 128 6.49 -1.31 -9.37
N LEU A 129 7.19 -0.92 -8.31
CA LEU A 129 8.40 -1.60 -7.86
C LEU A 129 8.10 -3.03 -7.39
N LEU A 130 7.11 -3.21 -6.51
CA LEU A 130 6.73 -4.51 -5.97
C LEU A 130 6.16 -5.44 -7.04
N SER A 131 5.35 -4.91 -7.96
CA SER A 131 4.82 -5.69 -9.09
C SER A 131 5.94 -6.10 -10.07
N SER A 132 6.95 -5.25 -10.27
CA SER A 132 8.13 -5.60 -11.08
C SER A 132 8.94 -6.73 -10.45
N ILE A 133 9.18 -6.67 -9.15
CA ILE A 133 9.86 -7.75 -8.41
C ILE A 133 9.03 -9.04 -8.50
N ALA A 134 7.73 -8.97 -8.26
CA ALA A 134 6.83 -10.11 -8.37
C ALA A 134 6.84 -10.72 -9.78
N ALA A 135 6.79 -9.89 -10.83
CA ALA A 135 6.85 -10.34 -12.21
C ALA A 135 8.18 -11.04 -12.55
N ILE A 136 9.32 -10.52 -12.06
CA ILE A 136 10.62 -11.16 -12.23
C ILE A 136 10.66 -12.50 -11.47
N SER A 137 10.20 -12.55 -10.22
CA SER A 137 10.12 -13.79 -9.44
C SER A 137 9.24 -14.83 -10.13
N LEU A 138 8.14 -14.39 -10.75
CA LEU A 138 7.24 -15.26 -11.51
C LEU A 138 7.91 -15.82 -12.76
N LEU A 139 8.68 -15.01 -13.49
CA LEU A 139 9.46 -15.47 -14.64
C LEU A 139 10.50 -16.50 -14.23
N VAL A 140 11.28 -16.22 -13.17
CA VAL A 140 12.30 -17.15 -12.67
C VAL A 140 11.67 -18.45 -12.18
N GLY A 141 10.57 -18.38 -11.43
CA GLY A 141 9.80 -19.55 -11.00
C GLY A 141 9.22 -20.35 -12.17
N GLY A 142 8.69 -19.65 -13.18
CA GLY A 142 8.18 -20.24 -14.42
C GLY A 142 9.24 -21.00 -15.20
N ILE A 143 10.46 -20.44 -15.34
CA ILE A 143 11.61 -21.13 -15.93
C ILE A 143 11.96 -22.39 -15.14
N GLY A 144 11.90 -22.33 -13.81
CA GLY A 144 12.09 -23.49 -12.93
C GLY A 144 11.09 -24.61 -13.22
N ILE A 145 9.80 -24.28 -13.32
CA ILE A 145 8.74 -25.23 -13.68
C ILE A 145 9.00 -25.84 -15.05
N MET A 146 9.34 -25.01 -16.05
CA MET A 146 9.66 -25.49 -17.39
C MET A 146 10.81 -26.50 -17.37
N ASN A 147 11.87 -26.23 -16.61
CA ASN A 147 13.02 -27.14 -16.49
C ASN A 147 12.66 -28.46 -15.81
N ILE A 148 11.93 -28.42 -14.69
CA ILE A 148 11.48 -29.63 -14.00
C ILE A 148 10.60 -30.48 -14.95
N MET A 149 9.71 -29.84 -15.71
CA MET A 149 8.88 -30.53 -16.68
C MET A 149 9.69 -31.12 -17.84
N LEU A 150 10.73 -30.43 -18.32
CA LEU A 150 11.62 -30.98 -19.35
C LEU A 150 12.37 -32.22 -18.87
N VAL A 151 12.88 -32.19 -17.63
CA VAL A 151 13.54 -33.34 -17.00
C VAL A 151 12.53 -34.49 -16.83
N SER A 152 11.32 -34.21 -16.33
CA SER A 152 10.27 -35.22 -16.17
C SER A 152 9.87 -35.88 -17.50
N VAL A 153 9.81 -35.11 -18.59
CA VAL A 153 9.56 -35.64 -19.93
C VAL A 153 10.70 -36.56 -20.37
N ALA A 154 11.95 -36.19 -20.09
CA ALA A 154 13.11 -37.02 -20.42
C ALA A 154 13.09 -38.34 -19.65
N GLU A 155 12.80 -38.32 -18.34
CA GLU A 155 12.70 -39.53 -17.51
C GLU A 155 11.54 -40.44 -17.94
N ARG A 156 10.41 -39.86 -18.36
CA ARG A 156 9.21 -40.60 -18.79
C ARG A 156 9.17 -40.89 -20.30
N THR A 157 10.28 -40.70 -21.03
CA THR A 157 10.32 -40.85 -22.50
C THR A 157 9.78 -42.20 -22.97
N ARG A 158 10.21 -43.30 -22.34
CA ARG A 158 9.81 -44.67 -22.70
C ARG A 158 8.30 -44.91 -22.49
N GLU A 159 7.75 -44.38 -21.41
CA GLU A 159 6.31 -44.47 -21.10
C GLU A 159 5.47 -43.72 -22.15
N ILE A 160 5.90 -42.51 -22.53
CA ILE A 160 5.25 -41.69 -23.56
C ILE A 160 5.29 -42.41 -24.92
N GLY A 161 6.45 -42.99 -25.27
CA GLY A 161 6.63 -43.78 -26.48
C GLY A 161 5.69 -44.98 -26.55
N LEU A 162 5.54 -45.70 -25.44
CA LEU A 162 4.64 -46.85 -25.36
C LEU A 162 3.17 -46.43 -25.51
N ARG A 163 2.74 -45.33 -24.88
CA ARG A 163 1.38 -44.78 -25.05
C ARG A 163 1.08 -44.42 -26.51
N LYS A 164 2.04 -43.79 -27.18
CA LYS A 164 1.89 -43.44 -28.60
C LYS A 164 1.88 -44.64 -29.52
N ALA A 165 2.69 -45.67 -29.23
CA ALA A 165 2.69 -46.92 -30.00
C ALA A 165 1.35 -47.66 -29.93
N VAL A 166 0.63 -47.53 -28.81
CA VAL A 166 -0.72 -48.08 -28.60
C VAL A 166 -1.83 -47.15 -29.16
N GLY A 167 -1.47 -45.98 -29.70
CA GLY A 167 -2.39 -45.10 -30.45
C GLY A 167 -2.73 -43.76 -29.78
N ALA A 168 -2.06 -43.37 -28.69
CA ALA A 168 -2.30 -42.07 -28.07
C ALA A 168 -2.00 -40.91 -29.04
N ARG A 169 -2.95 -39.98 -29.16
CA ARG A 169 -2.84 -38.83 -30.07
C ARG A 169 -1.96 -37.74 -29.48
N TYR A 170 -1.38 -36.91 -30.36
CA TYR A 170 -0.62 -35.71 -29.99
C TYR A 170 -1.34 -34.85 -28.93
N LYS A 171 -2.64 -34.63 -29.13
CA LYS A 171 -3.47 -33.78 -28.25
C LYS A 171 -3.64 -34.38 -26.84
N GLU A 172 -3.69 -35.71 -26.72
CA GLU A 172 -3.88 -36.39 -25.43
C GLU A 172 -2.63 -36.27 -24.57
N ILE A 173 -1.45 -36.51 -25.16
CA ILE A 173 -0.16 -36.31 -24.48
C ILE A 173 0.03 -34.84 -24.13
N LEU A 174 -0.27 -33.92 -25.05
CA LEU A 174 -0.17 -32.48 -24.80
C LEU A 174 -1.05 -32.04 -23.62
N GLN A 175 -2.32 -32.45 -23.61
CA GLN A 175 -3.27 -32.10 -22.55
C GLN A 175 -2.85 -32.66 -21.20
N GLN A 176 -2.34 -33.90 -21.15
CA GLN A 176 -1.86 -34.50 -19.92
C GLN A 176 -0.76 -33.66 -19.26
N PHE A 177 0.29 -33.32 -20.01
CA PHE A 177 1.41 -32.54 -19.47
C PHE A 177 1.02 -31.10 -19.16
N LEU A 178 0.10 -30.50 -19.92
CA LEU A 178 -0.44 -29.18 -19.60
C LEU A 178 -1.22 -29.20 -18.28
N VAL A 179 -2.10 -30.19 -18.08
CA VAL A 179 -2.84 -30.34 -16.84
C VAL A 179 -1.89 -30.60 -15.67
N GLU A 180 -0.86 -31.42 -15.84
CA GLU A 180 0.17 -31.66 -14.80
C GLU A 180 0.88 -30.35 -14.42
N SER A 181 1.30 -29.54 -15.40
CA SER A 181 1.92 -28.24 -15.14
C SER A 181 0.98 -27.25 -14.45
N MET A 182 -0.29 -27.17 -14.87
CA MET A 182 -1.29 -26.30 -14.27
C MET A 182 -1.60 -26.71 -12.83
N LEU A 183 -1.73 -28.00 -12.56
CA LEU A 183 -1.96 -28.54 -11.21
C LEU A 183 -0.80 -28.22 -10.29
N LEU A 184 0.44 -28.41 -10.75
CA LEU A 184 1.65 -28.06 -10.00
C LEU A 184 1.66 -26.57 -9.63
N THR A 185 1.39 -25.69 -10.59
CA THR A 185 1.33 -24.24 -10.33
C THR A 185 0.15 -23.83 -9.46
N MET A 186 -0.99 -24.50 -9.59
CA MET A 186 -2.18 -24.20 -8.80
C MET A 186 -2.00 -24.63 -7.34
N MET A 187 -1.39 -25.79 -7.09
CA MET A 187 -1.00 -26.21 -5.74
C MET A 187 0.01 -25.24 -5.13
N GLY A 188 1.05 -24.86 -5.89
CA GLY A 188 2.00 -23.83 -5.46
C GLY A 188 1.32 -22.49 -5.16
N GLY A 189 0.36 -22.09 -5.99
CA GLY A 189 -0.44 -20.88 -5.80
C GLY A 189 -1.30 -20.93 -4.54
N ILE A 190 -1.99 -22.04 -4.27
CA ILE A 190 -2.78 -22.23 -3.03
C ILE A 190 -1.87 -22.14 -1.80
N VAL A 191 -0.73 -22.84 -1.82
CA VAL A 191 0.25 -22.78 -0.72
C VAL A 191 0.78 -21.36 -0.55
N GLY A 192 1.09 -20.67 -1.64
CA GLY A 192 1.55 -19.28 -1.64
C GLY A 192 0.50 -18.31 -1.07
N VAL A 193 -0.78 -18.46 -1.43
CA VAL A 193 -1.88 -17.66 -0.88
C VAL A 193 -2.01 -17.89 0.62
N LEU A 194 -2.04 -19.15 1.07
CA LEU A 194 -2.14 -19.45 2.49
C LEU A 194 -0.95 -18.91 3.28
N ALA A 195 0.27 -19.08 2.76
CA ALA A 195 1.47 -18.53 3.37
C ALA A 195 1.44 -16.98 3.39
N GLY A 196 0.98 -16.36 2.31
CA GLY A 196 0.82 -14.91 2.20
C GLY A 196 -0.16 -14.37 3.23
N ILE A 197 -1.34 -14.97 3.35
CA ILE A 197 -2.34 -14.63 4.37
C ILE A 197 -1.74 -14.76 5.78
N GLY A 198 -1.03 -15.86 6.05
CA GLY A 198 -0.38 -16.08 7.34
C GLY A 198 0.68 -15.03 7.68
N MET A 199 1.55 -14.71 6.71
CA MET A 199 2.57 -13.67 6.88
C MET A 199 1.95 -12.29 7.07
N SER A 200 0.93 -11.94 6.29
CA SER A 200 0.21 -10.66 6.41
C SER A 200 -0.49 -10.54 7.77
N PHE A 201 -1.09 -11.61 8.27
CA PHE A 201 -1.70 -11.63 9.60
C PHE A 201 -0.66 -11.44 10.71
N LEU A 202 0.46 -12.17 10.66
CA LEU A 202 1.54 -12.02 11.64
C LEU A 202 2.15 -10.60 11.61
N ALA A 203 2.33 -10.04 10.42
CA ALA A 203 2.80 -8.67 10.26
C ALA A 203 1.83 -7.66 10.86
N ALA A 204 0.52 -7.81 10.63
CA ALA A 204 -0.50 -6.94 11.21
C ALA A 204 -0.50 -7.00 12.74
N VAL A 205 -0.45 -8.19 13.33
CA VAL A 205 -0.37 -8.36 14.79
C VAL A 205 0.91 -7.72 15.36
N GLY A 206 2.05 -7.88 14.68
CA GLY A 206 3.32 -7.28 15.11
C GLY A 206 3.30 -5.76 15.05
N VAL A 207 2.79 -5.19 13.96
CA VAL A 207 2.74 -3.72 13.75
C VAL A 207 1.70 -3.06 14.64
N ALA A 208 0.57 -3.72 14.89
CA ALA A 208 -0.49 -3.21 15.76
C ALA A 208 -0.01 -2.93 17.21
N THR A 209 1.11 -3.55 17.64
CA THR A 209 1.72 -3.24 18.94
C THR A 209 2.40 -1.86 19.00
N GLN A 210 2.78 -1.28 17.85
CA GLN A 210 3.50 -0.01 17.76
C GLN A 210 2.71 1.10 17.07
N VAL A 211 1.72 0.74 16.23
CA VAL A 211 0.92 1.68 15.45
C VAL A 211 -0.56 1.40 15.69
N SER A 212 -1.24 2.33 16.35
CA SER A 212 -2.69 2.25 16.57
C SER A 212 -3.45 2.41 15.25
N GLY A 213 -4.48 1.59 15.05
CA GLY A 213 -5.32 1.61 13.84
C GLY A 213 -4.78 0.81 12.65
N TRP A 214 -3.69 0.05 12.81
CA TRP A 214 -3.22 -0.86 11.76
C TRP A 214 -4.00 -2.17 11.77
N GLU A 215 -4.97 -2.29 10.87
CA GLU A 215 -5.85 -3.46 10.79
C GLU A 215 -5.42 -4.45 9.71
N PHE A 216 -5.70 -5.73 9.94
CA PHE A 216 -5.50 -6.77 8.94
C PHE A 216 -6.67 -6.78 7.96
N GLU A 217 -6.41 -6.46 6.70
CA GLU A 217 -7.40 -6.48 5.63
C GLU A 217 -7.07 -7.56 4.60
N LEU A 218 -8.08 -8.37 4.26
CA LEU A 218 -8.01 -9.37 3.20
C LEU A 218 -8.69 -8.83 1.96
N ALA A 219 -7.94 -8.73 0.86
CA ALA A 219 -8.43 -8.32 -0.45
C ALA A 219 -8.77 -9.56 -1.31
N PRO A 220 -10.05 -9.97 -1.44
CA PRO A 220 -10.42 -11.21 -2.12
C PRO A 220 -10.14 -11.16 -3.63
N ASP A 221 -10.24 -9.98 -4.22
CA ASP A 221 -9.89 -9.67 -5.61
C ASP A 221 -8.41 -9.95 -5.90
N ALA A 222 -7.50 -9.59 -4.98
CA ALA A 222 -6.08 -9.88 -5.09
C ALA A 222 -5.80 -11.39 -5.05
N ILE A 223 -6.51 -12.14 -4.22
CA ILE A 223 -6.40 -13.61 -4.15
C ILE A 223 -6.83 -14.24 -5.48
N VAL A 224 -7.97 -13.82 -6.02
CA VAL A 224 -8.47 -14.31 -7.32
C VAL A 224 -7.49 -13.98 -8.44
N MET A 225 -6.95 -12.76 -8.48
CA MET A 225 -5.90 -12.39 -9.42
C MET A 225 -4.65 -13.27 -9.29
N GLY A 226 -4.20 -13.55 -8.07
CA GLY A 226 -3.07 -14.44 -7.81
C GLY A 226 -3.29 -15.85 -8.37
N VAL A 227 -4.49 -16.42 -8.20
CA VAL A 227 -4.85 -17.73 -8.75
C VAL A 227 -4.83 -17.70 -10.29
N ILE A 228 -5.41 -16.68 -10.92
CA ILE A 228 -5.40 -16.51 -12.38
C ILE A 228 -3.96 -16.43 -12.91
N VAL A 229 -3.10 -15.67 -12.24
CA VAL A 229 -1.69 -15.54 -12.60
C VAL A 229 -0.97 -16.88 -12.47
N ALA A 230 -1.16 -17.63 -11.36
CA ALA A 230 -0.56 -18.94 -11.17
C ALA A 230 -0.97 -19.93 -12.27
N THR A 231 -2.26 -19.99 -12.61
CA THR A 231 -2.77 -20.83 -13.70
C THR A 231 -2.19 -20.43 -15.06
N THR A 232 -2.10 -19.12 -15.33
CA THR A 232 -1.55 -18.60 -16.59
C THR A 232 -0.07 -18.95 -16.74
N VAL A 233 0.70 -18.88 -15.66
CA VAL A 233 2.13 -19.23 -15.65
C VAL A 233 2.34 -20.72 -15.90
N GLY A 234 1.56 -21.57 -15.24
CA GLY A 234 1.59 -23.01 -15.49
C GLY A 234 1.30 -23.35 -16.95
N LEU A 235 0.30 -22.68 -17.54
CA LEU A 235 -0.01 -22.84 -18.95
C LEU A 235 1.16 -22.37 -19.85
N VAL A 236 1.64 -21.14 -19.68
CA VAL A 236 2.69 -20.55 -20.54
C VAL A 236 3.98 -21.36 -20.50
N PHE A 237 4.49 -21.67 -19.30
CA PHE A 237 5.74 -22.39 -19.13
C PHE A 237 5.60 -23.91 -19.33
N GLY A 238 4.38 -24.45 -19.22
CA GLY A 238 4.08 -25.86 -19.50
C GLY A 238 3.93 -26.18 -20.99
N ILE A 239 3.58 -25.21 -21.84
CA ILE A 239 3.37 -25.43 -23.29
C ILE A 239 4.60 -26.02 -23.97
N TYR A 240 5.79 -25.48 -23.70
CA TYR A 240 7.01 -25.95 -24.36
C TYR A 240 7.33 -27.43 -24.04
N PRO A 241 7.46 -27.86 -22.77
CA PRO A 241 7.73 -29.26 -22.43
C PRO A 241 6.58 -30.18 -22.86
N ALA A 242 5.32 -29.76 -22.73
CA ALA A 242 4.18 -30.56 -23.18
C ALA A 242 4.22 -30.79 -24.71
N ARG A 243 4.58 -29.77 -25.50
CA ARG A 243 4.79 -29.91 -26.94
C ARG A 243 5.96 -30.83 -27.26
N ARG A 244 7.06 -30.75 -26.50
CA ARG A 244 8.22 -31.64 -26.66
C ARG A 244 7.84 -33.10 -26.44
N ALA A 245 7.15 -33.40 -25.34
CA ALA A 245 6.63 -34.73 -25.04
C ALA A 245 5.70 -35.27 -26.14
N ALA A 246 4.75 -34.42 -26.56
CA ALA A 246 3.78 -34.79 -27.58
C ALA A 246 4.41 -35.00 -28.97
N ARG A 247 5.63 -34.50 -29.25
CA ARG A 247 6.35 -34.69 -30.52
C ARG A 247 7.33 -35.87 -30.54
N LEU A 248 7.53 -36.59 -29.43
CA LEU A 248 8.44 -37.74 -29.37
C LEU A 248 8.05 -38.83 -30.38
N ASP A 249 9.01 -39.35 -31.14
CA ASP A 249 8.79 -40.47 -32.04
C ASP A 249 8.69 -41.78 -31.22
N PRO A 250 7.64 -42.61 -31.39
CA PRO A 250 7.49 -43.85 -30.64
C PRO A 250 8.68 -44.81 -30.81
N ILE A 251 9.28 -44.85 -32.01
CA ILE A 251 10.40 -45.74 -32.33
C ILE A 251 11.67 -45.27 -31.61
N GLU A 252 11.96 -43.96 -31.65
CA GLU A 252 13.10 -43.39 -30.92
C GLU A 252 12.94 -43.51 -29.41
N ALA A 253 11.73 -43.26 -28.90
CA ALA A 253 11.42 -43.34 -27.47
C ALA A 253 11.56 -44.76 -26.88
N LEU A 254 11.38 -45.81 -27.69
CA LEU A 254 11.56 -47.20 -27.29
C LEU A 254 12.99 -47.71 -27.49
N ARG A 255 13.82 -46.98 -28.26
CA ARG A 255 15.22 -47.35 -28.54
C ARG A 255 16.20 -46.82 -27.49
N HIS A 256 15.76 -45.89 -26.64
CA HIS A 256 16.54 -45.43 -25.49
C HIS A 256 16.46 -46.45 -24.35
N GLU A 257 17.62 -46.98 -23.95
CA GLU A 257 17.87 -47.55 -22.61
C GLU A 257 17.89 -46.44 -21.56
#